data_AF-A0A9D9K579-F1
#
_entry.id   AF-A0A9D9K579-F1
#
_cell.length_a   1.000
_cell.length_b   1.000
_cell.length_c   1.000
_cell.angle_alpha   90.00
_cell.angle_beta   90.00
_cell.angle_gamma   90.00
#
_symmetry.space_group_name_H-M   'P 1'
#
loop_
_entity.id
_entity.type
_entity.pdbx_description
1 polymer ?
#
loop_
_entity_poly.entity_id
_entity_poly.type
_entity_poly.pdbx_seq_one_letter_code
_entity_poly.pdbx_strand_id
1 'polypeptide(L)' 'MTTVAQMTKDELREMIETTVEQKLLELLGDPDEGLPVRKAVRDRLLRQKQAVAGGERGEQFEDVVRRLGLE' A
#
# COMPACT_ATOMS: atom_id res chain seq x y z
N MET A 1 7.13 25.62 16.27
CA MET A 1 6.08 24.60 16.52
C MET A 1 4.82 25.08 15.85
N THR A 2 4.26 24.30 14.95
CA THR A 2 2.96 24.58 14.33
C THR A 2 1.88 24.19 15.34
N THR A 3 0.95 25.10 15.60
CA THR A 3 -0.18 24.88 16.51
C THR A 3 -1.44 24.65 15.71
N VAL A 4 -2.43 23.95 16.28
CA VAL A 4 -3.72 23.70 15.63
C VAL A 4 -4.40 25.00 15.20
N ALA A 5 -4.22 26.08 15.97
CA ALA A 5 -4.77 27.40 15.65
C ALA A 5 -4.19 28.03 14.37
N GLN A 6 -3.07 27.53 13.86
CA GLN A 6 -2.44 28.00 12.62
C GLN A 6 -2.89 27.22 11.38
N MET A 7 -3.70 26.16 11.55
CA MET A 7 -4.24 25.40 10.44
C MET A 7 -5.31 26.19 9.71
N THR A 8 -5.34 26.03 8.39
CA THR A 8 -6.48 26.39 7.55
C THR A 8 -7.69 25.49 7.87
N LYS A 9 -8.87 25.91 7.43
CA LYS A 9 -10.09 25.11 7.59
C LYS A 9 -10.00 23.77 6.87
N ASP A 10 -9.36 23.74 5.72
CA ASP A 10 -9.23 22.53 4.91
C ASP A 10 -8.28 21.54 5.57
N GLU A 11 -7.14 22.00 6.10
CA GLU A 11 -6.22 21.14 6.87
C GLU A 11 -6.89 20.59 8.14
N LEU A 12 -7.69 21.41 8.84
CA LEU A 12 -8.41 20.94 10.03
C LEU A 12 -9.46 19.88 9.67
N ARG A 13 -10.17 20.09 8.56
CA ARG A 13 -11.15 19.14 8.04
C ARG A 13 -10.49 17.82 7.66
N GLU A 14 -9.40 17.86 6.92
CA GLU A 14 -8.63 16.68 6.51
C GLU A 14 -8.11 15.89 7.72
N MET A 15 -7.60 16.58 8.74
CA MET A 15 -7.18 15.96 9.99
C MET A 15 -8.34 15.21 10.67
N ILE A 16 -9.52 15.84 10.74
CA ILE A 16 -10.71 15.22 11.33
C ILE A 16 -11.15 14.02 10.50
N GLU A 17 -11.26 14.16 9.17
CA GLU A 17 -11.65 13.08 8.27
C GLU A 17 -10.73 11.86 8.43
N THR A 18 -9.42 12.08 8.42
CA THR A 18 -8.41 11.03 8.62
C THR A 18 -8.56 10.36 9.99
N THR A 19 -8.76 11.16 11.05
CA THR A 19 -8.91 10.62 12.41
C THR A 19 -10.19 9.79 12.54
N VAL A 20 -11.28 10.24 11.93
CA VAL A 20 -12.56 9.51 11.92
C VAL A 20 -12.43 8.21 11.13
N GLU A 21 -11.83 8.25 9.94
CA GLU A 21 -11.58 7.05 9.13
C GLU A 21 -10.75 6.02 9.90
N GLN A 22 -9.65 6.45 10.54
CA GLN A 22 -8.84 5.58 11.39
C GLN A 22 -9.69 4.96 12.51
N LYS A 23 -10.52 5.75 13.19
CA LYS A 23 -11.39 5.22 14.26
C LYS A 23 -12.43 4.25 13.76
N LEU A 24 -13.01 4.48 12.58
CA LEU A 24 -13.96 3.56 11.97
C LEU A 24 -13.27 2.24 11.61
N LEU A 25 -12.07 2.28 11.05
CA LEU A 25 -11.29 1.08 10.73
C LEU A 25 -10.91 0.30 11.99
N GLU A 26 -10.51 0.98 13.07
CA GLU A 26 -10.22 0.36 14.37
C GLU A 26 -11.45 -0.34 14.98
N LEU A 27 -12.64 0.26 14.83
CA LEU A 27 -13.88 -0.24 15.45
C LEU A 27 -14.57 -1.33 14.63
N LEU A 28 -14.55 -1.19 13.30
CA LEU A 28 -15.29 -2.06 12.39
C LEU A 28 -14.40 -3.13 11.74
N GLY A 29 -13.08 -2.97 11.79
CA GLY A 29 -12.11 -3.85 11.15
C GLY A 29 -11.97 -3.58 9.65
N ASP A 30 -11.19 -4.44 8.98
CA ASP A 30 -11.09 -4.43 7.53
C ASP A 30 -12.39 -5.03 6.95
N PRO A 31 -13.16 -4.27 6.15
CA PRO A 31 -14.41 -4.78 5.56
C PRO A 31 -14.18 -5.98 4.62
N ASP A 32 -12.96 -6.15 4.11
CA ASP A 32 -12.57 -7.27 3.26
C ASP A 32 -11.97 -8.44 4.06
N GLU A 33 -11.86 -8.33 5.40
CA GLU A 33 -11.28 -9.37 6.24
C GLU A 33 -12.05 -10.69 6.11
N GLY A 34 -11.30 -11.77 5.87
CA GLY A 34 -11.88 -13.12 5.70
C GLY A 34 -12.56 -13.36 4.35
N LEU A 35 -12.68 -12.34 3.47
CA LEU A 35 -13.21 -12.56 2.13
C LEU A 35 -12.20 -13.29 1.23
N PRO A 36 -12.65 -14.26 0.42
CA PRO A 36 -11.76 -14.96 -0.50
C PRO A 36 -11.35 -14.05 -1.66
N VAL A 37 -10.06 -14.10 -2.02
CA VAL A 37 -9.57 -13.44 -3.24
C VAL A 37 -10.30 -14.02 -4.45
N ARG A 38 -10.87 -13.14 -5.29
CA ARG A 38 -11.54 -13.52 -6.54
C ARG A 38 -10.63 -14.42 -7.39
N LYS A 39 -11.17 -15.51 -7.93
CA LYS A 39 -10.43 -16.51 -8.73
C LYS A 39 -9.55 -15.87 -9.81
N ALA A 40 -10.10 -14.90 -10.56
CA ALA A 40 -9.35 -14.21 -11.62
C ALA A 40 -8.10 -13.47 -11.10
N VAL A 41 -8.19 -12.86 -9.92
CA VAL A 41 -7.06 -12.16 -9.27
C VAL A 41 -6.05 -13.19 -8.78
N ARG A 42 -6.49 -14.23 -8.09
CA ARG A 42 -5.63 -15.32 -7.62
C ARG A 42 -4.85 -15.97 -8.76
N ASP A 43 -5.53 -16.35 -9.84
CA ASP A 43 -4.91 -17.04 -10.96
C ASP A 43 -3.89 -16.14 -11.68
N ARG A 44 -4.18 -14.84 -11.77
CA ARG A 44 -3.21 -13.85 -12.26
C ARG A 44 -1.98 -13.78 -11.36
N LEU A 45 -2.15 -13.66 -10.04
CA LEU A 45 -1.04 -13.60 -9.09
C LEU A 45 -0.16 -14.86 -9.13
N LEU A 46 -0.77 -16.04 -9.28
CA LEU A 46 -0.03 -17.30 -9.43
C LEU A 46 0.85 -17.31 -10.67
N ARG A 47 0.33 -16.87 -11.84
CA ARG A 47 1.14 -16.73 -13.06
C ARG A 47 2.28 -15.74 -12.87
N GLN A 48 2.02 -14.62 -12.21
CA GLN A 48 3.04 -13.61 -11.95
C GLN A 48 4.14 -14.14 -11.03
N LYS A 49 3.77 -14.89 -9.98
CA LYS A 49 4.72 -15.56 -9.09
C LYS A 49 5.61 -16.54 -9.86
N GLN A 50 5.04 -17.32 -10.78
CA GLN A 50 5.79 -18.23 -11.63
C GLN A 50 6.76 -17.48 -12.57
N ALA A 51 6.32 -16.41 -13.21
CA ALA A 51 7.17 -15.59 -14.08
C ALA A 51 8.36 -14.96 -13.32
N VAL A 52 8.13 -14.53 -12.08
CA VAL A 52 9.22 -14.03 -11.21
C VAL A 52 10.19 -15.17 -10.86
N ALA A 53 9.68 -16.33 -10.45
CA ALA A 53 10.53 -17.48 -10.13
C ALA A 53 11.32 -18.00 -11.36
N GLY A 54 10.76 -17.85 -12.56
CA GLY A 54 11.44 -18.19 -13.82
C GLY A 54 12.40 -17.11 -14.33
N GLY A 55 12.51 -15.96 -13.65
CA GLY A 55 13.35 -14.84 -14.11
C GLY A 55 12.79 -14.09 -15.33
N GLU A 56 11.58 -14.44 -15.79
CA GLU A 56 10.87 -13.77 -16.89
C GLU A 56 10.33 -12.40 -16.48
N ARG A 57 10.22 -12.16 -15.17
CA ARG A 57 9.70 -10.92 -14.60
C ARG A 57 10.54 -10.43 -13.43
N GLY A 58 11.01 -9.19 -13.56
CA GLY A 58 11.86 -8.52 -12.56
C GLY A 58 13.29 -8.37 -13.08
N GLU A 59 14.08 -7.59 -12.35
CA GLU A 59 15.53 -7.47 -12.56
C GLU A 59 16.22 -8.02 -11.31
N GLN A 60 17.41 -8.59 -11.47
CA GLN A 60 18.20 -9.04 -10.32
C GLN A 60 18.57 -7.85 -9.44
N PHE A 61 18.56 -8.05 -8.13
CA PHE A 61 18.82 -6.98 -7.17
C PHE A 61 20.20 -6.35 -7.41
N GLU A 62 21.21 -7.17 -7.70
CA GLU A 62 22.58 -6.76 -7.97
C GLU A 62 22.70 -5.88 -9.23
N ASP A 63 21.87 -6.12 -10.24
CA ASP A 63 21.84 -5.30 -11.46
C ASP A 63 21.22 -3.93 -11.17
N VAL A 64 20.20 -3.89 -10.32
CA VAL A 64 19.55 -2.65 -9.90
C VAL A 64 20.50 -1.81 -9.05
N VAL A 65 21.19 -2.40 -8.07
CA VAL A 65 22.15 -1.71 -7.20
C VAL A 65 23.28 -1.06 -8.02
N ARG A 66 23.86 -1.81 -8.97
CA ARG A 66 24.87 -1.30 -9.90
C ARG A 66 24.39 -0.13 -10.73
N ARG A 67 23.22 -0.27 -11.36
CA ARG A 67 22.62 0.78 -12.20
C ARG A 67 22.35 2.06 -11.44
N LEU A 68 21.97 1.95 -10.17
CA LEU A 68 21.65 3.10 -9.31
C LEU A 68 22.87 3.68 -8.57
N GLY A 69 24.05 3.04 -8.67
CA GLY A 69 25.27 3.51 -8.00
C GLY A 69 25.16 3.42 -6.47
N LEU A 70 24.48 2.40 -5.96
CA LEU A 70 24.22 2.19 -4.53
C LEU A 70 25.16 1.14 -3.91
N GLU A 71 26.29 0.85 -4.55
CA GLU A 71 27.33 -0.07 -4.06
C GLU A 71 28.19 0.51 -2.93
#